data_AF-A0A177QSN3-F1
#
_entry.id   AF-A0A177QSN3-F1
#
_cell.length_a   1.000
_cell.length_b   1.000
_cell.length_c   1.000
_cell.angle_alpha   90.00
_cell.angle_beta   90.00
_cell.angle_gamma   90.00
#
_symmetry.space_group_name_H-M   'P 1'
#
loop_
_entity.id
_entity.type
_entity.pdbx_description
1 polymer ?
#
loop_
_entity_poly.entity_id
_entity_poly.type
_entity_poly.pdbx_seq_one_letter_code
_entity_poly.pdbx_strand_id
1 'polypeptide(L)'
;MILLGWLFGLMIGGLVAAGLLPALGLVPAVAGILAVIITPIAPIVSPFVGILSIPIALLVGGMGLLVLTIMAYALAAVSLVGATPVAGVIPTNPIESFSRGFIIGLTTAANLLVVSVLTGMPFLTFVVLIFGFLATIPPVAANRVIYQPLLGLLSWGLPMTWLVMPLGVMLFILNLPLAFAQSGFAALRFDFFTFTFETSGGALVNFLFGLSPLPSASGFNLGNFTFLSLAPGSAPSTVQSPSFSVPGLSAHETGHTLTVAAFGGFFGWINAVDENIAPLARGTSAYGEIIPESHFSPRGFPFLPMW
;
A
#
# COMPACT_ATOMS: atom_id res chain seq x y z
N MET A 1 15.82 4.59 -12.58
CA MET A 1 15.69 5.22 -11.26
C MET A 1 14.86 4.40 -10.28
N ILE A 2 13.69 3.86 -10.64
CA ILE A 2 12.87 3.01 -9.73
C ILE A 2 13.67 1.84 -9.16
N LEU A 3 14.34 1.05 -10.01
CA LEU A 3 15.18 -0.06 -9.56
C LEU A 3 16.30 0.38 -8.60
N LEU A 4 16.93 1.53 -8.86
CA LEU A 4 17.96 2.08 -7.98
C LEU A 4 17.38 2.45 -6.61
N GLY A 5 16.24 3.14 -6.60
CA GLY A 5 15.49 3.44 -5.38
C GLY A 5 15.18 2.18 -4.60
N TRP A 6 14.68 1.13 -5.28
CA TRP A 6 14.36 -0.15 -4.67
C TRP A 6 15.55 -0.84 -4.03
N LEU A 7 16.71 -0.87 -4.71
CA LEU A 7 17.93 -1.42 -4.14
C LEU A 7 18.36 -0.66 -2.87
N PHE A 8 18.28 0.68 -2.89
CA PHE A 8 18.57 1.51 -1.73
C PHE A 8 17.57 1.27 -0.59
N GLY A 9 16.27 1.22 -0.90
CA GLY A 9 15.23 0.94 0.08
C GLY A 9 15.37 -0.45 0.70
N LEU A 10 15.68 -1.46 -0.12
CA LEU A 10 15.91 -2.83 0.33
C LEU A 10 17.13 -2.90 1.25
N MET A 11 18.22 -2.22 0.90
CA MET A 11 19.43 -2.14 1.72
C MET A 11 19.12 -1.45 3.06
N ILE A 12 18.56 -0.23 3.05
CA ILE A 12 18.27 0.53 4.28
C ILE A 12 17.24 -0.17 5.15
N GLY A 13 16.16 -0.70 4.57
CA GLY A 13 15.18 -1.51 5.30
C GLY A 13 15.80 -2.78 5.87
N GLY A 14 16.73 -3.39 5.13
CA GLY A 14 17.57 -4.49 5.58
C GLY A 14 18.46 -4.12 6.78
N LEU A 15 18.95 -2.88 6.86
CA LEU A 15 19.70 -2.39 8.03
C LEU A 15 18.82 -2.27 9.26
N VAL A 16 17.66 -1.66 9.09
CA VAL A 16 16.67 -1.55 10.16
C VAL A 16 16.32 -2.94 10.66
N ALA A 17 16.04 -3.87 9.73
CA ALA A 17 15.76 -5.27 10.01
C ALA A 17 16.92 -6.01 10.72
N ALA A 18 18.15 -5.82 10.25
CA ALA A 18 19.35 -6.41 10.85
C ALA A 18 19.59 -5.91 12.28
N GLY A 19 19.25 -4.65 12.58
CA GLY A 19 19.28 -4.12 13.93
C GLY A 19 18.23 -4.75 14.86
N LEU A 20 17.10 -5.20 14.31
CA LEU A 20 16.04 -5.84 15.09
C LEU A 20 16.37 -7.29 15.43
N LEU A 21 17.00 -8.04 14.52
CA LEU A 21 17.23 -9.48 14.67
C LEU A 21 17.96 -9.88 15.96
N PRO A 22 19.10 -9.26 16.35
CA PRO A 22 19.75 -9.59 17.61
C PRO A 22 18.96 -9.15 18.84
N ALA A 23 18.18 -8.07 18.77
CA ALA A 23 17.29 -7.67 19.87
C ALA A 23 16.20 -8.73 20.10
N LEU A 24 15.73 -9.40 19.04
CA LEU A 24 14.80 -10.52 19.10
C LEU A 24 15.43 -11.84 19.57
N GLY A 25 16.74 -11.88 19.86
CA GLY A 25 17.46 -13.12 20.14
C GLY A 25 17.58 -14.05 18.92
N LEU A 26 17.37 -13.51 17.72
CA LEU A 26 17.33 -14.24 16.45
C LEU A 26 18.63 -14.00 15.67
N VAL A 27 19.72 -14.66 16.06
CA VAL A 27 20.95 -14.76 15.25
C VAL A 27 21.44 -16.21 15.28
N PRO A 28 21.75 -16.91 14.16
CA PRO A 28 21.56 -16.66 12.72
C PRO A 28 20.71 -17.77 12.07
N ALA A 29 19.45 -17.97 12.50
CA ALA A 29 18.54 -18.90 11.80
C ALA A 29 17.98 -18.31 10.48
N VAL A 30 18.19 -17.02 10.22
CA VAL A 30 17.87 -16.35 8.95
C VAL A 30 19.01 -16.62 7.94
N ALA A 31 19.25 -17.88 7.60
CA ALA A 31 20.37 -18.31 6.75
C ALA A 31 20.13 -18.16 5.22
N GLY A 32 19.14 -17.36 4.82
CA GLY A 32 18.73 -17.19 3.42
C GLY A 32 19.28 -15.94 2.72
N ILE A 33 18.57 -15.46 1.69
CA ILE A 33 18.94 -14.30 0.85
C ILE A 33 19.21 -13.03 1.68
N LEU A 34 18.54 -12.86 2.82
CA LEU A 34 18.79 -11.75 3.74
C LEU A 34 20.21 -11.75 4.31
N ALA A 35 20.85 -12.91 4.50
CA ALA A 35 22.23 -12.98 4.98
C ALA A 35 23.18 -12.26 4.02
N VAL A 36 23.00 -12.41 2.70
CA VAL A 36 23.84 -11.71 1.70
C VAL A 36 23.72 -10.19 1.81
N ILE A 37 22.54 -9.69 2.19
CA ILE A 37 22.29 -8.25 2.37
C ILE A 37 22.80 -7.78 3.74
N ILE A 38 22.61 -8.58 4.79
CA ILE A 38 22.88 -8.23 6.18
C ILE A 38 24.36 -8.40 6.55
N THR A 39 25.03 -9.46 6.07
CA THR A 39 26.42 -9.80 6.40
C THR A 39 27.41 -8.64 6.23
N PRO A 40 27.41 -7.87 5.11
CA PRO A 40 28.35 -6.77 4.97
C PRO A 40 28.12 -5.62 5.96
N ILE A 41 26.97 -5.56 6.64
CA ILE A 41 26.54 -4.39 7.41
C ILE A 41 26.29 -4.71 8.89
N ALA A 42 26.18 -5.98 9.25
CA ALA A 42 26.10 -6.46 10.62
C ALA A 42 27.15 -5.84 11.58
N PRO A 43 28.43 -5.63 11.19
CA PRO A 43 29.43 -5.02 12.07
C PRO A 43 29.15 -3.56 12.44
N ILE A 44 28.40 -2.82 11.62
CA ILE A 44 28.06 -1.41 11.86
C ILE A 44 26.94 -1.29 12.89
N VAL A 45 25.98 -2.21 12.83
CA VAL A 45 24.75 -2.16 13.65
C VAL A 45 24.96 -2.86 15.00
N SER A 46 25.80 -3.90 15.06
CA SER A 46 25.98 -4.73 16.26
C SER A 46 26.31 -3.99 17.57
N PRO A 47 27.06 -2.87 17.60
CA PRO A 47 27.35 -2.17 18.85
C PRO A 47 26.11 -1.56 19.53
N PHE A 48 25.05 -1.30 18.76
CA PHE A 48 23.85 -0.60 19.23
C PHE A 48 22.72 -1.56 19.64
N VAL A 49 22.76 -2.82 19.20
CA VAL A 49 21.66 -3.77 19.38
C VAL A 49 21.65 -4.44 20.75
N GLY A 50 22.82 -4.61 21.38
CA GLY A 50 22.93 -5.29 22.69
C GLY A 50 22.31 -4.53 23.88
N ILE A 51 21.75 -3.33 23.65
CA ILE A 51 21.27 -2.42 24.70
C ILE A 51 19.73 -2.34 24.74
N LEU A 52 19.03 -2.72 23.66
CA LEU A 52 17.59 -2.52 23.54
C LEU A 52 16.78 -3.77 23.89
N SER A 53 15.70 -3.59 24.65
CA SER A 53 14.70 -4.66 24.81
C SER A 53 13.92 -4.89 23.51
N ILE A 54 13.35 -6.08 23.32
CA ILE A 54 12.55 -6.44 22.14
C ILE A 54 11.49 -5.38 21.77
N PRO A 55 10.65 -4.91 22.72
CA PRO A 55 9.63 -3.90 22.39
C PRO A 55 10.24 -2.58 21.93
N ILE A 56 11.36 -2.15 22.53
CA ILE A 56 12.04 -0.91 22.16
C ILE A 56 12.65 -1.05 20.77
N ALA A 57 13.29 -2.17 20.46
CA ALA A 57 13.84 -2.43 19.15
C ALA A 57 12.74 -2.36 18.08
N LEU A 58 11.64 -3.12 18.25
CA LEU A 58 10.50 -3.11 17.32
C LEU A 58 9.91 -1.71 17.14
N LEU A 59 9.76 -0.95 18.23
CA LEU A 59 9.30 0.44 18.17
C LEU A 59 10.25 1.32 17.36
N VAL A 60 11.55 1.29 17.65
CA VAL A 60 12.57 2.11 16.96
C VAL A 60 12.64 1.73 15.47
N GLY A 61 12.64 0.43 15.14
CA GLY A 61 12.66 -0.03 13.77
C GLY A 61 11.39 0.35 13.00
N GLY A 62 10.21 0.16 13.60
CA GLY A 62 8.94 0.58 13.02
C GLY A 62 8.86 2.09 12.79
N MET A 63 9.28 2.90 13.78
CA MET A 63 9.34 4.35 13.66
C MET A 63 10.36 4.80 12.60
N GLY A 64 11.51 4.14 12.51
CA GLY A 64 12.50 4.41 11.48
C GLY A 64 11.95 4.16 10.07
N LEU A 65 11.29 3.02 9.86
CA LEU A 65 10.61 2.71 8.59
C LEU A 65 9.52 3.73 8.26
N LEU A 66 8.71 4.13 9.24
CA LEU A 66 7.68 5.16 9.07
C LEU A 66 8.29 6.49 8.62
N VAL A 67 9.31 7.00 9.32
CA VAL A 67 9.98 8.26 9.00
C VAL A 67 10.59 8.22 7.59
N LEU A 68 11.28 7.13 7.24
CA LEU A 68 11.87 6.98 5.90
C LEU A 68 10.80 6.93 4.81
N THR A 69 9.66 6.29 5.08
CA THR A 69 8.51 6.27 4.16
C THR A 69 7.91 7.66 4.00
N ILE A 70 7.73 8.42 5.08
CA ILE A 70 7.27 9.83 5.04
C ILE A 70 8.20 10.68 4.19
N MET A 71 9.51 10.59 4.41
CA MET A 71 10.50 11.36 3.65
C MET A 71 10.44 11.05 2.15
N ALA A 72 10.39 9.78 1.79
CA ALA A 72 10.30 9.36 0.39
C ALA A 72 8.97 9.76 -0.25
N TYR A 73 7.86 9.63 0.48
CA TYR A 73 6.54 10.09 0.05
C TYR A 73 6.54 11.59 -0.23
N ALA A 74 7.04 12.39 0.71
CA ALA A 74 7.13 13.84 0.58
C ALA A 74 8.02 14.25 -0.60
N LEU A 75 9.18 13.62 -0.77
CA LEU A 75 10.07 13.86 -1.92
C LEU A 75 9.38 13.54 -3.25
N ALA A 76 8.67 12.41 -3.33
CA ALA A 76 7.91 12.05 -4.52
C ALA A 76 6.83 13.10 -4.81
N ALA A 77 6.01 13.43 -3.82
CA ALA A 77 4.92 14.38 -3.94
C ALA A 77 5.40 15.79 -4.35
N VAL A 78 6.45 16.30 -3.71
CA VAL A 78 7.02 17.63 -4.01
C VAL A 78 7.61 17.66 -5.41
N SER A 79 8.25 16.58 -5.86
CA SER A 79 8.85 16.53 -7.21
C SER A 79 7.81 16.59 -8.35
N LEU A 80 6.54 16.32 -8.05
CA LEU A 80 5.43 16.38 -8.99
C LEU A 80 4.69 17.72 -8.96
N VAL A 81 5.03 18.64 -8.05
CA VAL A 81 4.42 19.97 -7.99
C VAL A 81 4.71 20.71 -9.30
N GLY A 82 3.64 21.17 -9.95
CA GLY A 82 3.72 21.87 -11.24
C GLY A 82 3.90 20.97 -12.45
N ALA A 83 3.89 19.64 -12.28
CA ALA A 83 3.87 18.72 -13.42
C ALA A 83 2.57 18.90 -14.22
N THR A 84 2.70 19.12 -15.53
CA THR A 84 1.55 19.27 -16.43
C THR A 84 1.20 17.91 -17.04
N PRO A 85 0.00 17.35 -16.79
CA PRO A 85 -0.39 16.09 -17.37
C PRO A 85 -0.55 16.19 -18.90
N VAL A 86 -0.05 15.20 -19.63
CA VAL A 86 -0.23 15.08 -21.08
C VAL A 86 -1.14 13.89 -21.35
N ALA A 87 -2.33 14.16 -21.91
CA ALA A 87 -3.38 13.15 -22.08
C ALA A 87 -3.75 12.42 -20.76
N GLY A 88 -3.75 13.16 -19.64
CA GLY A 88 -4.00 12.63 -18.29
C GLY A 88 -2.77 12.02 -17.61
N VAL A 89 -1.70 11.71 -18.35
CA VAL A 89 -0.49 11.12 -17.79
C VAL A 89 0.38 12.21 -17.14
N ILE A 90 0.64 12.10 -15.84
CA ILE A 90 1.64 12.90 -15.14
C ILE A 90 3.04 12.37 -15.53
N PRO A 91 3.92 13.20 -16.12
CA PRO A 91 5.28 12.78 -16.45
C PRO A 91 6.06 12.38 -15.20
N THR A 92 6.61 11.17 -15.18
CA THR A 92 7.49 10.74 -14.09
C THR A 92 8.83 11.45 -14.21
N ASN A 93 9.39 11.85 -13.06
CA ASN A 93 10.72 12.44 -12.99
C ASN A 93 11.67 11.52 -12.19
N PRO A 94 13.00 11.70 -12.31
CA PRO A 94 13.97 10.83 -11.63
C PRO A 94 13.83 10.76 -10.10
N ILE A 95 13.42 11.86 -9.45
CA ILE A 95 13.26 11.94 -7.99
C ILE A 95 12.04 11.14 -7.56
N GLU A 96 10.89 11.37 -8.19
CA GLU A 96 9.67 10.59 -7.98
C GLU A 96 9.94 9.10 -8.17
N SER A 97 10.53 8.73 -9.31
CA SER A 97 10.81 7.34 -9.63
C SER A 97 11.75 6.69 -8.62
N PHE A 98 12.79 7.41 -8.16
CA PHE A 98 13.66 6.92 -7.09
C PHE A 98 12.89 6.74 -5.78
N SER A 99 12.14 7.74 -5.33
CA SER A 99 11.36 7.69 -4.10
C SER A 99 10.33 6.56 -4.09
N ARG A 100 9.63 6.36 -5.22
CA ARG A 100 8.70 5.24 -5.40
C ARG A 100 9.41 3.90 -5.22
N GLY A 101 10.52 3.71 -5.94
CA GLY A 101 11.34 2.52 -5.80
C GLY A 101 11.80 2.30 -4.37
N PHE A 102 12.26 3.37 -3.71
CA PHE A 102 12.73 3.33 -2.32
C PHE A 102 11.67 2.86 -1.35
N ILE A 103 10.42 3.36 -1.46
CA ILE A 103 9.31 2.89 -0.63
C ILE A 103 9.02 1.40 -0.87
N ILE A 104 8.97 0.96 -2.13
CA ILE A 104 8.79 -0.46 -2.47
C ILE A 104 9.91 -1.30 -1.85
N GLY A 105 11.16 -0.82 -1.91
CA GLY A 105 12.34 -1.48 -1.33
C GLY A 105 12.26 -1.62 0.19
N LEU A 106 11.89 -0.55 0.90
CA LEU A 106 11.69 -0.55 2.36
C LEU A 106 10.61 -1.56 2.77
N THR A 107 9.47 -1.53 2.07
CA THR A 107 8.35 -2.44 2.33
C THR A 107 8.73 -3.89 2.03
N THR A 108 9.46 -4.12 0.94
CA THR A 108 9.98 -5.45 0.60
C THR A 108 10.89 -5.97 1.71
N ALA A 109 11.83 -5.15 2.21
CA ALA A 109 12.74 -5.55 3.29
C ALA A 109 12.00 -5.88 4.59
N ALA A 110 11.03 -5.06 4.98
CA ALA A 110 10.24 -5.28 6.19
C ALA A 110 9.39 -6.56 6.09
N ASN A 111 8.73 -6.78 4.94
CA ASN A 111 7.99 -8.02 4.67
C ASN A 111 8.92 -9.24 4.71
N LEU A 112 10.09 -9.15 4.07
CA LEU A 112 11.08 -10.22 4.06
C LEU A 112 11.51 -10.60 5.47
N LEU A 113 11.87 -9.62 6.31
CA LEU A 113 12.25 -9.87 7.70
C LEU A 113 11.15 -10.65 8.43
N VAL A 114 9.93 -10.10 8.44
CA VAL A 114 8.84 -10.67 9.24
C VAL A 114 8.45 -12.04 8.71
N VAL A 115 8.32 -12.23 7.39
CA VAL A 115 8.02 -13.55 6.80
C VAL A 115 9.15 -14.54 7.11
N SER A 116 10.41 -14.13 7.04
CA SER A 116 11.56 -15.00 7.34
C SER A 116 11.53 -15.46 8.79
N VAL A 117 11.23 -14.55 9.73
CA VAL A 117 11.17 -14.84 11.17
C VAL A 117 9.96 -15.71 11.51
N LEU A 118 8.77 -15.40 10.98
CA LEU A 118 7.54 -16.11 11.33
C LEU A 118 7.47 -17.51 10.70
N THR A 119 7.97 -17.66 9.48
CA THR A 119 7.77 -18.91 8.72
C THR A 119 9.04 -19.76 8.64
N GLY A 120 10.23 -19.14 8.67
CA GLY A 120 11.48 -19.83 8.40
C GLY A 120 11.59 -20.42 6.98
N MET A 121 10.66 -20.12 6.07
CA MET A 121 10.57 -20.74 4.74
C MET A 121 11.27 -19.90 3.67
N PRO A 122 12.44 -20.31 3.12
CA PRO A 122 13.17 -19.52 2.13
C PRO A 122 12.34 -19.25 0.87
N PHE A 123 11.50 -20.20 0.46
CA PHE A 123 10.62 -20.05 -0.70
C PHE A 123 9.68 -18.85 -0.57
N LEU A 124 9.01 -18.67 0.59
CA LEU A 124 8.09 -17.55 0.80
C LEU A 124 8.84 -16.22 0.79
N THR A 125 10.04 -16.18 1.37
CA THR A 125 10.89 -14.97 1.33
C THR A 125 11.30 -14.63 -0.10
N PHE A 126 11.64 -15.63 -0.92
CA PHE A 126 11.97 -15.42 -2.32
C PHE A 126 10.78 -14.88 -3.12
N VAL A 127 9.56 -15.38 -2.85
CA VAL A 127 8.32 -14.85 -3.45
C VAL A 127 8.13 -13.37 -3.10
N VAL A 128 8.26 -12.99 -1.82
CA VAL A 128 8.17 -11.58 -1.39
C VAL A 128 9.20 -10.70 -2.11
N LEU A 129 10.45 -11.16 -2.19
CA LEU A 129 11.53 -10.43 -2.86
C LEU A 129 11.22 -10.21 -4.34
N ILE A 130 10.81 -11.27 -5.04
CA ILE A 130 10.47 -11.20 -6.48
C ILE A 130 9.31 -10.24 -6.69
N PHE A 131 8.22 -10.35 -5.93
CA PHE A 131 7.05 -9.50 -6.17
C PHE A 131 7.34 -8.03 -5.89
N GLY A 132 8.14 -7.73 -4.85
CA GLY A 132 8.65 -6.39 -4.60
C GLY A 132 9.55 -5.88 -5.72
N PHE A 133 10.45 -6.71 -6.25
CA PHE A 133 11.29 -6.37 -7.40
C PHE A 133 10.47 -6.12 -8.67
N LEU A 134 9.51 -6.99 -8.99
CA LEU A 134 8.67 -6.89 -10.18
C LEU A 134 7.81 -5.62 -10.18
N ALA A 135 7.42 -5.09 -9.00
CA ALA A 135 6.71 -3.82 -8.88
C ALA A 135 7.52 -2.63 -9.43
N THR A 136 8.85 -2.78 -9.53
CA THR A 136 9.76 -1.74 -10.04
C THR A 136 9.88 -1.71 -11.56
N ILE A 137 9.29 -2.71 -12.25
CA ILE A 137 9.34 -2.88 -13.70
C ILE A 137 7.98 -2.43 -14.29
N PRO A 138 7.85 -1.21 -14.85
CA PRO A 138 6.54 -0.66 -15.20
C PRO A 138 5.69 -1.53 -16.13
N PRO A 139 6.24 -2.18 -17.18
CA PRO A 139 5.45 -3.09 -18.01
C PRO A 139 4.89 -4.30 -17.26
N VAL A 140 5.56 -4.75 -16.19
CA VAL A 140 5.08 -5.85 -15.33
C VAL A 140 4.06 -5.32 -14.33
N ALA A 141 4.32 -4.19 -13.69
CA ALA A 141 3.40 -3.55 -12.76
C ALA A 141 2.04 -3.23 -13.42
N ALA A 142 2.04 -2.81 -14.68
CA ALA A 142 0.85 -2.55 -15.48
C ALA A 142 0.16 -3.81 -16.04
N ASN A 143 0.67 -5.01 -15.73
CA ASN A 143 0.06 -6.27 -16.18
C ASN A 143 -1.14 -6.64 -15.29
N ARG A 144 -2.32 -6.26 -15.77
CA ARG A 144 -3.61 -6.51 -15.11
C ARG A 144 -4.06 -7.97 -15.11
N VAL A 145 -3.49 -8.81 -15.98
CA VAL A 145 -3.96 -10.19 -16.19
C VAL A 145 -3.29 -11.16 -15.22
N ILE A 146 -2.03 -10.91 -14.88
CA ILE A 146 -1.19 -11.83 -14.11
C ILE A 146 -0.65 -11.14 -12.88
N TYR A 147 0.09 -10.03 -13.06
CA TYR A 147 0.85 -9.47 -11.96
C TYR A 147 -0.03 -8.82 -10.89
N GLN A 148 -0.98 -7.97 -11.28
CA GLN A 148 -1.86 -7.28 -10.33
C GLN A 148 -2.74 -8.23 -9.52
N PRO A 149 -3.41 -9.25 -10.12
CA PRO A 149 -4.15 -10.24 -9.35
C PRO A 149 -3.27 -10.97 -8.33
N LEU A 150 -2.06 -11.38 -8.73
CA LEU A 150 -1.14 -12.08 -7.83
C LEU A 150 -0.61 -11.18 -6.72
N LEU A 151 -0.29 -9.92 -7.02
CA LEU A 151 0.12 -8.93 -6.01
C LEU A 151 -1.02 -8.66 -5.01
N GLY A 152 -2.24 -8.47 -5.51
CA GLY A 152 -3.45 -8.32 -4.69
C GLY A 152 -3.73 -9.54 -3.82
N LEU A 153 -3.56 -10.75 -4.34
CA LEU A 153 -3.68 -11.99 -3.56
C LEU A 153 -2.60 -12.08 -2.47
N LEU A 154 -1.34 -11.76 -2.80
CA LEU A 154 -0.24 -11.78 -1.84
C LEU A 154 -0.43 -10.75 -0.73
N SER A 155 -1.07 -9.61 -1.02
CA SER A 155 -1.38 -8.55 -0.06
C SER A 155 -2.04 -9.06 1.23
N TRP A 156 -2.87 -10.11 1.14
CA TRP A 156 -3.50 -10.73 2.32
C TRP A 156 -2.49 -11.29 3.34
N GLY A 157 -1.33 -11.76 2.87
CA GLY A 157 -0.29 -12.38 3.70
C GLY A 157 0.93 -11.51 3.96
N LEU A 158 1.04 -10.33 3.36
CA LEU A 158 2.23 -9.47 3.48
C LEU A 158 2.20 -8.68 4.81
N PRO A 159 3.22 -8.81 5.68
CA PRO A 159 3.24 -8.16 6.99
C PRO A 159 2.98 -6.64 7.00
N MET A 160 3.50 -5.92 6.02
CA MET A 160 3.33 -4.47 5.92
C MET A 160 1.89 -4.06 5.59
N THR A 161 1.06 -4.95 5.04
CA THR A 161 -0.37 -4.68 4.82
C THR A 161 -1.18 -4.88 6.10
N TRP A 162 -0.65 -5.61 7.09
CA TRP A 162 -1.31 -5.85 8.37
C TRP A 162 -1.47 -4.59 9.22
N LEU A 163 -0.83 -3.49 8.84
CA LEU A 163 -1.07 -2.17 9.45
C LEU A 163 -2.43 -1.57 9.09
N VAL A 164 -3.07 -2.05 8.00
CA VAL A 164 -4.38 -1.56 7.52
C VAL A 164 -5.41 -2.70 7.39
N MET A 165 -4.96 -3.90 7.04
CA MET A 165 -5.83 -5.06 6.78
C MET A 165 -6.77 -5.42 7.96
N PRO A 166 -6.33 -5.47 9.23
CA PRO A 166 -7.21 -5.82 10.34
C PRO A 166 -8.35 -4.82 10.53
N LEU A 167 -8.09 -3.52 10.29
CA LEU A 167 -9.14 -2.50 10.32
C LEU A 167 -10.11 -2.67 9.15
N GLY A 168 -9.61 -2.99 7.96
CA GLY A 168 -10.44 -3.34 6.80
C GLY A 168 -11.34 -4.54 7.07
N VAL A 169 -10.79 -5.64 7.60
CA VAL A 169 -11.55 -6.84 7.99
C VAL A 169 -12.62 -6.50 9.03
N MET A 170 -12.25 -5.78 10.08
CA MET A 170 -13.17 -5.38 11.14
C MET A 170 -14.32 -4.55 10.56
N LEU A 171 -14.00 -3.52 9.78
CA LEU A 171 -15.00 -2.64 9.19
C LEU A 171 -15.90 -3.40 8.19
N PHE A 172 -15.32 -4.30 7.40
CA PHE A 172 -16.07 -5.17 6.49
C PHE A 172 -17.07 -6.03 7.23
N ILE A 173 -16.64 -6.78 8.26
CA ILE A 173 -17.52 -7.66 9.04
C ILE A 173 -18.65 -6.88 9.72
N LEU A 174 -18.33 -5.71 10.28
CA LEU A 174 -19.31 -4.87 10.99
C LEU A 174 -20.28 -4.16 10.03
N ASN A 175 -19.81 -3.72 8.87
CA ASN A 175 -20.63 -2.96 7.92
C ASN A 175 -21.45 -3.87 6.98
N LEU A 176 -20.96 -5.07 6.65
CA LEU A 176 -21.59 -5.95 5.67
C LEU A 176 -23.08 -6.26 5.95
N PRO A 177 -23.50 -6.58 7.20
CA PRO A 177 -24.92 -6.77 7.50
C PRO A 177 -25.76 -5.50 7.25
N LEU A 178 -25.20 -4.33 7.52
CA LEU A 178 -25.87 -3.04 7.31
C LEU A 178 -25.97 -2.70 5.82
N ALA A 179 -24.94 -3.02 5.04
CA ALA A 179 -24.93 -2.86 3.59
C ALA A 179 -25.94 -3.80 2.93
N PHE A 180 -26.04 -5.05 3.37
CA PHE A 180 -27.07 -5.99 2.92
C PHE A 180 -28.48 -5.55 3.31
N ALA A 181 -28.67 -4.99 4.51
CA ALA A 181 -29.96 -4.43 4.89
C ALA A 181 -30.38 -3.24 4.00
N GLN A 182 -29.41 -2.44 3.54
CA GLN A 182 -29.67 -1.27 2.69
C GLN A 182 -29.86 -1.63 1.21
N SER A 183 -29.10 -2.59 0.68
CA SER A 183 -29.00 -2.81 -0.78
C SER A 183 -28.94 -4.28 -1.21
N GLY A 184 -29.15 -5.23 -0.29
CA GLY A 184 -29.09 -6.67 -0.56
C GLY A 184 -27.72 -7.12 -1.08
N PHE A 185 -27.68 -8.23 -1.82
CA PHE A 185 -26.43 -8.80 -2.33
C PHE A 185 -25.71 -7.90 -3.35
N ALA A 186 -26.39 -6.92 -3.97
CA ALA A 186 -25.76 -5.96 -4.87
C ALA A 186 -24.77 -5.02 -4.14
N ALA A 187 -24.83 -4.98 -2.80
CA ALA A 187 -23.90 -4.21 -1.98
C ALA A 187 -22.48 -4.81 -1.96
N LEU A 188 -22.29 -6.10 -2.28
CA LEU A 188 -21.01 -6.78 -2.22
C LEU A 188 -20.54 -7.20 -3.61
N ARG A 189 -19.31 -6.84 -3.96
CA ARG A 189 -18.63 -7.30 -5.17
C ARG A 189 -17.21 -7.75 -4.86
N PHE A 190 -16.65 -8.57 -5.74
CA PHE A 190 -15.28 -9.02 -5.64
C PHE A 190 -14.51 -8.68 -6.91
N ASP A 191 -13.39 -7.98 -6.75
CA ASP A 191 -12.50 -7.62 -7.83
C ASP A 191 -11.36 -8.65 -7.93
N PHE A 192 -11.40 -9.47 -8.98
CA PHE A 192 -10.35 -10.46 -9.26
C PHE A 192 -9.05 -9.82 -9.75
N PHE A 193 -9.05 -8.56 -10.22
CA PHE A 193 -7.83 -7.88 -10.67
C PHE A 193 -6.91 -7.48 -9.51
N THR A 194 -7.48 -7.34 -8.32
CA THR A 194 -6.79 -6.86 -7.11
C THR A 194 -7.04 -7.74 -5.89
N PHE A 195 -7.84 -8.80 -6.01
CA PHE A 195 -8.33 -9.65 -4.92
C PHE A 195 -8.93 -8.83 -3.77
N THR A 196 -9.81 -7.89 -4.12
CA THR A 196 -10.41 -6.93 -3.19
C THR A 196 -11.92 -7.18 -3.05
N PHE A 197 -12.43 -7.13 -1.82
CA PHE A 197 -13.86 -7.07 -1.57
C PHE A 197 -14.34 -5.63 -1.54
N GLU A 198 -15.32 -5.30 -2.37
CA GLU A 198 -15.96 -3.99 -2.39
C GLU A 198 -17.34 -4.08 -1.73
N THR A 199 -17.59 -3.19 -0.77
CA THR A 199 -18.90 -3.03 -0.12
C THR A 199 -19.45 -1.63 -0.39
N SER A 200 -20.72 -1.52 -0.76
CA SER A 200 -21.39 -0.23 -1.00
C SER A 200 -22.50 0.02 0.01
N GLY A 201 -22.48 1.19 0.64
CA GLY A 201 -23.42 1.60 1.67
C GLY A 201 -23.17 0.95 3.02
N GLY A 202 -24.22 0.90 3.84
CA GLY A 202 -24.16 0.51 5.25
C GLY A 202 -23.98 1.72 6.15
N ALA A 203 -24.73 1.74 7.26
CA ALA A 203 -24.80 2.91 8.14
C ALA A 203 -23.46 3.26 8.77
N LEU A 204 -22.57 2.27 9.00
CA LEU A 204 -21.25 2.51 9.57
C LEU A 204 -20.34 3.23 8.58
N VAL A 205 -20.24 2.76 7.33
CA VAL A 205 -19.48 3.43 6.28
C VAL A 205 -20.03 4.83 6.01
N ASN A 206 -21.36 4.95 5.84
CA ASN A 206 -21.99 6.24 5.62
C ASN A 206 -21.79 7.22 6.79
N PHE A 207 -21.77 6.73 8.04
CA PHE A 207 -21.45 7.55 9.21
C PHE A 207 -20.01 8.05 9.17
N LEU A 208 -19.04 7.18 8.87
CA LEU A 208 -17.63 7.57 8.76
C LEU A 208 -17.41 8.65 7.69
N PHE A 209 -18.12 8.55 6.56
CA PHE A 209 -18.13 9.61 5.54
C PHE A 209 -18.87 10.87 5.98
N GLY A 210 -19.95 10.76 6.75
CA GLY A 210 -20.69 11.90 7.30
C GLY A 210 -19.91 12.70 8.37
N LEU A 211 -18.86 12.11 8.95
CA LEU A 211 -17.88 12.81 9.79
C LEU A 211 -16.77 13.49 8.97
N SER A 212 -16.63 13.15 7.69
CA SER A 212 -15.63 13.68 6.78
C SER A 212 -16.24 14.78 5.89
N PRO A 213 -15.50 15.84 5.51
CA PRO A 213 -15.98 16.85 4.56
C PRO A 213 -16.16 16.33 3.11
N LEU A 214 -16.13 15.01 2.89
CA LEU A 214 -16.18 14.39 1.57
C LEU A 214 -17.61 14.39 0.97
N PRO A 215 -17.74 14.50 -0.37
CA PRO A 215 -19.03 14.49 -1.04
C PRO A 215 -19.80 13.16 -0.89
N SER A 216 -21.11 13.22 -1.13
CA SER A 216 -22.09 12.13 -0.93
C SER A 216 -21.91 10.86 -1.77
N ALA A 217 -20.92 10.83 -2.68
CA ALA A 217 -20.45 9.66 -3.40
C ALA A 217 -18.91 9.65 -3.34
N SER A 218 -18.36 8.84 -2.45
CA SER A 218 -16.93 8.75 -2.16
C SER A 218 -16.56 7.32 -1.80
N GLY A 219 -15.31 6.94 -1.99
CA GLY A 219 -14.78 5.64 -1.60
C GLY A 219 -13.60 5.80 -0.64
N PHE A 220 -13.21 4.69 -0.02
CA PHE A 220 -11.88 4.51 0.54
C PHE A 220 -11.52 3.02 0.55
N ASN A 221 -10.22 2.75 0.69
CA ASN A 221 -9.67 1.41 0.78
C ASN A 221 -8.95 1.19 2.13
N LEU A 222 -9.09 -0.01 2.70
CA LEU A 222 -8.30 -0.50 3.82
C LEU A 222 -7.80 -1.92 3.52
N GLY A 223 -6.62 -2.01 2.90
CA GLY A 223 -6.01 -3.29 2.54
C GLY A 223 -6.72 -3.90 1.33
N ASN A 224 -7.31 -5.07 1.49
CA ASN A 224 -8.08 -5.74 0.42
C ASN A 224 -9.59 -5.52 0.56
N PHE A 225 -9.99 -4.41 1.19
CA PHE A 225 -11.39 -4.02 1.38
C PHE A 225 -11.62 -2.59 0.91
N THR A 226 -12.59 -2.42 0.03
CA THR A 226 -13.05 -1.12 -0.46
C THR A 226 -14.45 -0.84 0.05
N PHE A 227 -14.70 0.41 0.43
CA PHE A 227 -15.97 0.86 0.97
C PHE A 227 -16.44 2.08 0.20
N LEU A 228 -17.61 1.96 -0.45
CA LEU A 228 -18.24 3.08 -1.16
C LEU A 228 -19.38 3.64 -0.32
N SER A 229 -19.40 4.96 -0.15
CA SER A 229 -20.52 5.67 0.45
C SER A 229 -21.72 5.62 -0.50
N LEU A 230 -22.92 5.46 0.08
CA LEU A 230 -24.15 5.38 -0.70
C LEU A 230 -25.19 6.27 -0.04
N ALA A 231 -25.58 7.32 -0.74
CA ALA A 231 -26.62 8.24 -0.28
C ALA A 231 -27.93 7.47 0.05
N PRO A 232 -28.68 7.88 1.09
CA PRO A 232 -29.94 7.23 1.44
C PRO A 232 -30.90 7.09 0.25
N GLY A 233 -31.45 5.90 0.07
CA GLY A 233 -32.38 5.60 -1.04
C GLY A 233 -31.75 5.45 -2.43
N SER A 234 -30.43 5.59 -2.55
CA SER A 234 -29.72 5.36 -3.81
C SER A 234 -29.37 3.89 -4.01
N ALA A 235 -29.36 3.42 -5.26
CA ALA A 235 -28.94 2.06 -5.59
C ALA A 235 -27.39 1.98 -5.68
N PRO A 236 -26.75 0.83 -5.37
CA PRO A 236 -25.30 0.69 -5.48
C PRO A 236 -24.72 1.08 -6.85
N SER A 237 -25.47 0.86 -7.94
CA SER A 237 -25.08 1.25 -9.31
C SER A 237 -24.89 2.75 -9.53
N THR A 238 -25.27 3.60 -8.57
CA THR A 238 -25.03 5.05 -8.61
C THR A 238 -23.60 5.43 -8.22
N VAL A 239 -22.89 4.56 -7.50
CA VAL A 239 -21.50 4.79 -7.04
C VAL A 239 -20.53 3.73 -7.54
N GLN A 240 -21.02 2.51 -7.76
CA GLN A 240 -20.25 1.41 -8.34
C GLN A 240 -19.99 1.64 -9.83
N SER A 241 -18.74 1.46 -10.26
CA SER A 241 -18.44 1.40 -11.69
C SER A 241 -19.10 0.17 -12.33
N PRO A 242 -19.48 0.20 -13.63
CA PRO A 242 -20.17 -0.92 -14.29
C PRO A 242 -19.39 -2.24 -14.24
N SER A 243 -18.06 -2.17 -14.23
CA SER A 243 -17.14 -3.26 -13.92
C SER A 243 -15.85 -2.70 -13.31
N PHE A 244 -15.03 -3.55 -12.70
CA PHE A 244 -13.70 -3.17 -12.22
C PHE A 244 -12.69 -2.91 -13.35
N SER A 245 -13.03 -3.26 -14.59
CA SER A 245 -12.20 -3.01 -15.78
C SER A 245 -12.51 -1.70 -16.50
N VAL A 246 -13.47 -0.93 -15.99
CA VAL A 246 -13.86 0.36 -16.53
C VAL A 246 -13.40 1.44 -15.56
N PRO A 247 -12.77 2.52 -16.05
CA PRO A 247 -12.40 3.64 -15.21
C PRO A 247 -13.56 4.21 -14.40
N GLY A 248 -13.29 4.48 -13.13
CA GLY A 248 -14.26 5.04 -12.19
C GLY A 248 -13.91 4.71 -10.75
N LEU A 249 -14.80 5.09 -9.84
CA LEU A 249 -14.56 4.98 -8.40
C LEU A 249 -14.14 3.57 -7.97
N SER A 250 -14.83 2.53 -8.42
CA SER A 250 -14.48 1.16 -8.04
C SER A 250 -13.07 0.76 -8.45
N ALA A 251 -12.66 1.09 -9.68
CA ALA A 251 -11.31 0.77 -10.15
C ALA A 251 -10.24 1.63 -9.47
N HIS A 252 -10.55 2.89 -9.18
CA HIS A 252 -9.68 3.76 -8.39
C HIS A 252 -9.44 3.16 -7.00
N GLU A 253 -10.51 2.85 -6.27
CA GLU A 253 -10.43 2.34 -4.90
C GLU A 253 -9.80 0.95 -4.78
N THR A 254 -10.01 0.07 -5.76
CA THR A 254 -9.31 -1.22 -5.77
C THR A 254 -7.85 -1.08 -6.20
N GLY A 255 -7.50 -0.04 -6.96
CA GLY A 255 -6.11 0.35 -7.25
C GLY A 255 -5.31 0.73 -6.00
N HIS A 256 -5.96 1.24 -4.95
CA HIS A 256 -5.33 1.46 -3.65
C HIS A 256 -4.84 0.15 -3.02
N THR A 257 -5.53 -0.98 -3.21
CA THR A 257 -5.08 -2.30 -2.74
C THR A 257 -3.71 -2.65 -3.31
N LEU A 258 -3.50 -2.45 -4.62
CA LEU A 258 -2.21 -2.71 -5.28
C LEU A 258 -1.11 -1.80 -4.73
N THR A 259 -1.47 -0.55 -4.43
CA THR A 259 -0.57 0.44 -3.85
C THR A 259 -0.18 0.06 -2.42
N VAL A 260 -1.13 -0.35 -1.57
CA VAL A 260 -0.83 -0.88 -0.23
C VAL A 260 0.01 -2.17 -0.31
N ALA A 261 -0.26 -3.05 -1.27
CA ALA A 261 0.49 -4.30 -1.43
C ALA A 261 1.97 -4.06 -1.78
N ALA A 262 2.25 -3.10 -2.67
CA ALA A 262 3.61 -2.77 -3.09
C ALA A 262 4.34 -1.79 -2.15
N PHE A 263 3.63 -0.80 -1.60
CA PHE A 263 4.20 0.30 -0.82
C PHE A 263 4.04 0.12 0.69
N GLY A 264 3.18 -0.80 1.13
CA GLY A 264 2.94 -1.11 2.54
C GLY A 264 1.91 -0.20 3.21
N GLY A 265 1.46 -0.59 4.40
CA GLY A 265 0.41 0.12 5.14
C GLY A 265 0.85 1.48 5.69
N PHE A 266 2.16 1.71 5.94
CA PHE A 266 2.63 3.06 6.29
C PHE A 266 2.36 4.05 5.16
N PHE A 267 2.57 3.65 3.90
CA PHE A 267 2.20 4.48 2.76
C PHE A 267 0.70 4.77 2.74
N GLY A 268 -0.14 3.75 2.98
CA GLY A 268 -1.59 3.93 3.06
C GLY A 268 -2.01 4.94 4.14
N TRP A 269 -1.43 4.86 5.33
CA TRP A 269 -1.70 5.82 6.41
C TRP A 269 -1.21 7.23 6.09
N ILE A 270 -0.01 7.37 5.53
CA ILE A 270 0.52 8.68 5.10
C ILE A 270 -0.41 9.28 4.05
N ASN A 271 -0.87 8.48 3.09
CA ASN A 271 -1.81 8.94 2.08
C ASN A 271 -3.15 9.37 2.67
N ALA A 272 -3.73 8.59 3.59
CA ALA A 272 -4.98 8.96 4.25
C ALA A 272 -4.87 10.32 4.96
N VAL A 273 -3.74 10.61 5.61
CA VAL A 273 -3.46 11.92 6.23
C VAL A 273 -3.32 13.00 5.17
N ASP A 274 -2.54 12.75 4.13
CA ASP A 274 -2.25 13.70 3.06
C ASP A 274 -3.49 14.12 2.27
N GLU A 275 -4.36 13.16 2.00
CA GLU A 275 -5.61 13.35 1.28
C GLU A 275 -6.65 14.09 2.14
N ASN A 276 -6.82 13.70 3.41
CA ASN A 276 -8.01 14.06 4.20
C ASN A 276 -7.76 15.06 5.34
N ILE A 277 -6.53 15.20 5.85
CA ILE A 277 -6.27 15.93 7.10
C ILE A 277 -5.62 17.29 6.83
N ALA A 278 -6.24 18.35 7.33
CA ALA A 278 -5.68 19.70 7.29
C ALA A 278 -4.36 19.79 8.09
N PRO A 279 -3.36 20.57 7.66
CA PRO A 279 -3.41 21.55 6.57
C PRO A 279 -3.10 20.99 5.18
N LEU A 280 -2.85 19.68 5.04
CA LEU A 280 -2.52 19.07 3.76
C LEU A 280 -3.77 18.95 2.89
N ALA A 281 -4.74 18.12 3.33
CA ALA A 281 -6.05 17.89 2.73
C ALA A 281 -6.07 18.00 1.19
N ARG A 282 -5.11 17.33 0.52
CA ARG A 282 -4.83 17.51 -0.91
C ARG A 282 -5.87 16.82 -1.80
N GLY A 283 -6.75 16.00 -1.22
CA GLY A 283 -7.75 15.22 -1.95
C GLY A 283 -7.13 14.47 -3.12
N THR A 284 -7.77 14.54 -4.28
CA THR A 284 -7.30 13.92 -5.54
C THR A 284 -5.88 14.29 -6.01
N SER A 285 -5.26 15.32 -5.42
CA SER A 285 -3.88 15.72 -5.72
C SER A 285 -2.83 15.14 -4.75
N ALA A 286 -3.26 14.39 -3.73
CA ALA A 286 -2.37 13.62 -2.87
C ALA A 286 -1.60 12.57 -3.68
N TYR A 287 -0.35 12.31 -3.30
CA TYR A 287 0.53 11.45 -4.10
C TYR A 287 0.04 10.00 -4.17
N GLY A 288 -0.61 9.52 -3.11
CA GLY A 288 -1.21 8.19 -3.11
C GLY A 288 -2.59 8.14 -3.76
N GLU A 289 -3.20 9.27 -4.15
CA GLU A 289 -4.45 9.29 -4.94
C GLU A 289 -4.17 9.21 -6.45
N ILE A 290 -3.07 9.81 -6.92
CA ILE A 290 -2.72 9.83 -8.35
C ILE A 290 -2.15 8.50 -8.87
N ILE A 291 -1.65 7.61 -7.99
CA ILE A 291 -1.11 6.30 -8.36
C ILE A 291 -2.23 5.27 -8.67
N PRO A 292 -3.20 5.04 -7.77
CA PRO A 292 -4.35 4.15 -8.02
C PRO A 292 -5.11 4.48 -9.29
N GLU A 293 -5.17 5.77 -9.65
CA GLU A 293 -5.80 6.24 -10.88
C GLU A 293 -5.22 5.57 -12.15
N SER A 294 -3.99 5.04 -12.08
CA SER A 294 -3.42 4.28 -13.20
C SER A 294 -4.02 2.88 -13.39
N HIS A 295 -4.70 2.30 -12.38
CA HIS A 295 -5.25 0.93 -12.45
C HIS A 295 -6.24 0.79 -13.60
N PHE A 296 -7.19 1.73 -13.72
CA PHE A 296 -7.96 1.97 -14.92
C PHE A 296 -8.23 3.47 -15.05
N SER A 297 -7.34 4.18 -15.75
CA SER A 297 -7.40 5.64 -15.82
C SER A 297 -8.61 6.17 -16.60
N PRO A 298 -9.43 7.03 -16.00
CA PRO A 298 -10.50 7.75 -16.69
C PRO A 298 -9.93 8.92 -17.48
N ARG A 299 -10.55 9.22 -18.62
CA ARG A 299 -10.22 10.43 -19.36
C ARG A 299 -10.51 11.66 -18.50
N GLY A 300 -9.47 12.47 -18.27
CA GLY A 300 -9.59 13.79 -17.65
C GLY A 300 -9.05 13.90 -16.23
N PHE A 301 -8.68 12.80 -15.58
CA PHE A 301 -8.01 12.81 -14.28
C PHE A 301 -6.50 12.62 -14.44
N PRO A 302 -5.68 13.44 -13.78
CA PRO A 302 -4.24 13.25 -13.74
C PRO A 302 -3.88 11.94 -13.04
N PHE A 303 -3.07 11.09 -13.67
CA PHE A 303 -2.60 9.85 -13.07
C PHE A 303 -1.10 9.67 -13.26
N LEU A 304 -0.48 9.00 -12.30
CA LEU A 304 0.93 8.63 -12.36
C LEU A 304 1.05 7.17 -12.82
N PRO A 305 1.64 6.88 -13.99
CA PRO A 305 1.67 5.52 -14.52
C PRO A 305 2.33 4.52 -13.56
N MET A 306 1.60 3.44 -13.26
CA MET A 306 2.10 2.31 -12.49
C MET A 306 1.35 1.01 -12.79
N TRP A 307 0.02 1.08 -12.73
CA TRP A 307 -0.92 -0.02 -12.89
C TRP A 307 -1.57 -0.06 -14.29
#